data_AF-A0A534VY57-F1
#
_entry.id   AF-A0A534VY57-F1
#
_cell.length_a   1.000
_cell.length_b   1.000
_cell.length_c   1.000
_cell.angle_alpha   90.00
_cell.angle_beta   90.00
_cell.angle_gamma   90.00
#
_symmetry.space_group_name_H-M   'P 1'
#
loop_
_entity.id
_entity.type
_entity.pdbx_description
1 polymer ?
#
loop_
_entity_poly.entity_id
_entity_poly.type
_entity_poly.pdbx_seq_one_letter_code
_entity_poly.pdbx_strand_id
1 'polypeptide(L)'
;MADLGMAETNVRDMVALPDGRIVFAGPRSGLVFWDPKTKARKVVRAGSALPDDAVQRLELDTMVNPPTLHVSTNSGATSIRIVP
;
A
#
# COMPACT_ATOMS: atom_id res chain seq x y z
N MET A 1 -18.33 11.59 6.90
CA MET A 1 -17.30 11.43 5.86
C MET A 1 -16.45 10.22 6.22
N ALA A 2 -16.18 9.32 5.27
CA ALA A 2 -15.32 8.16 5.53
C ALA A 2 -13.85 8.58 5.34
N ASP A 3 -13.04 8.41 6.38
CA ASP A 3 -11.61 8.69 6.36
C ASP A 3 -10.84 7.38 6.07
N LEU A 4 -10.02 7.39 5.01
CA LEU A 4 -9.20 6.26 4.60
C LEU A 4 -8.01 6.02 5.54
N GLY A 5 -7.70 6.96 6.44
CA GLY A 5 -6.51 6.91 7.29
C GLY A 5 -5.23 7.37 6.60
N MET A 6 -5.36 7.96 5.40
CA MET A 6 -4.25 8.61 4.71
C MET A 6 -3.89 9.91 5.45
N ALA A 7 -2.59 10.12 5.68
CA ALA A 7 -2.10 11.37 6.27
C ALA A 7 -2.07 12.55 5.27
N GLU A 8 -2.51 12.31 4.03
CA GLU A 8 -2.62 13.32 2.99
C GLU A 8 -3.81 13.06 2.08
N THR A 9 -4.22 14.09 1.33
CA THR A 9 -5.37 14.03 0.42
C THR A 9 -5.02 13.50 -0.97
N ASN A 10 -3.74 13.49 -1.33
CA ASN A 10 -3.30 13.05 -2.65
C ASN A 10 -3.03 11.53 -2.64
N VAL A 11 -3.90 10.77 -3.29
CA VAL A 11 -3.67 9.35 -3.59
C VAL A 11 -2.98 9.28 -4.93
N ARG A 12 -1.73 8.79 -4.94
CA ARG A 12 -0.92 8.66 -6.15
C ARG A 12 -1.17 7.35 -6.88
N ASP A 13 -1.39 6.27 -6.14
CA ASP A 13 -1.68 4.96 -6.72
C ASP A 13 -2.57 4.15 -5.78
N MET A 14 -3.28 3.16 -6.32
CA MET A 14 -4.10 2.24 -5.55
C MET A 14 -4.21 0.86 -6.20
N VAL A 15 -4.30 -0.18 -5.37
CA VAL A 15 -4.45 -1.57 -5.82
C VAL A 15 -5.44 -2.31 -4.92
N ALA A 16 -6.36 -3.05 -5.54
CA ALA A 16 -7.21 -4.00 -4.82
C ALA A 16 -6.48 -5.34 -4.64
N LEU A 17 -6.47 -5.87 -3.42
CA LEU A 17 -5.86 -7.14 -3.08
C LEU A 17 -6.87 -8.30 -3.23
N PRO A 18 -6.43 -9.55 -3.45
CA PRO A 18 -7.32 -10.70 -3.62
C PRO A 18 -8.20 -11.01 -2.39
N ASP A 19 -7.79 -10.58 -1.19
CA ASP A 19 -8.55 -10.73 0.05
C ASP A 19 -9.63 -9.64 0.25
N GLY A 20 -9.74 -8.70 -0.67
CA GLY A 20 -10.71 -7.59 -0.65
C GLY A 20 -10.25 -6.34 0.07
N ARG A 21 -9.03 -6.30 0.62
CA ARG A 21 -8.40 -5.06 1.09
C ARG A 21 -7.98 -4.20 -0.10
N ILE A 22 -7.87 -2.90 0.13
CA ILE A 22 -7.33 -1.94 -0.85
C ILE A 22 -6.08 -1.31 -0.25
N VAL A 23 -5.03 -1.19 -1.06
CA VAL A 23 -3.81 -0.46 -0.71
C VAL A 23 -3.84 0.89 -1.40
N PHE A 24 -3.69 1.96 -0.63
CA PHE A 24 -3.51 3.31 -1.12
C PHE A 24 -2.06 3.75 -0.93
N ALA A 25 -1.53 4.48 -1.90
CA ALA A 25 -0.19 5.05 -1.87
C ALA A 25 -0.24 6.58 -2.01
N GLY A 26 0.55 7.27 -1.19
CA GLY A 26 0.67 8.72 -1.21
C GLY A 26 2.04 9.20 -1.72
N PRO A 27 2.17 10.45 -2.21
CA PRO A 27 3.46 11.04 -2.53
C PRO A 27 4.36 11.32 -1.33
N ARG A 28 3.84 11.32 -0.10
CA ARG A 28 4.59 11.60 1.14
C ARG A 28 4.13 10.80 2.35
N SER A 29 3.12 9.94 2.23
CA SER A 29 2.51 9.25 3.37
C SER A 29 2.70 7.74 3.38
N GLY A 30 3.51 7.16 2.49
CA GLY A 30 3.71 5.72 2.40
C GLY A 30 2.45 5.00 1.92
N LEU A 31 2.16 3.85 2.54
CA LEU A 31 1.00 3.01 2.21
C LEU A 31 -0.04 2.97 3.32
N VAL A 32 -1.30 2.83 2.92
CA VAL A 32 -2.40 2.45 3.80
C VAL A 32 -3.11 1.23 3.26
N PHE A 33 -3.06 0.13 4.00
CA PHE A 33 -3.89 -1.06 3.79
C PHE A 33 -5.22 -0.83 4.48
N TRP A 34 -6.30 -0.77 3.71
CA TRP A 34 -7.65 -0.52 4.19
C TRP A 34 -8.54 -1.73 3.93
N ASP A 35 -9.23 -2.20 4.96
CA ASP A 35 -10.29 -3.19 4.82
C ASP A 35 -11.65 -2.48 4.79
N PRO A 36 -12.37 -2.49 3.65
CA PRO A 36 -13.68 -1.84 3.54
C PRO A 36 -14.76 -2.49 4.41
N LYS A 37 -14.65 -3.78 4.72
CA LYS A 37 -15.67 -4.53 5.47
C LYS A 37 -15.63 -4.15 6.95
N THR A 38 -14.43 -4.09 7.52
CA THR A 38 -14.23 -3.81 8.95
C THR A 38 -13.90 -2.34 9.21
N LYS A 39 -13.57 -1.57 8.18
CA LYS A 39 -12.99 -0.22 8.25
C LYS A 39 -11.62 -0.19 8.95
N ALA A 40 -10.98 -1.35 9.13
CA ALA A 40 -9.65 -1.43 9.69
C ALA A 40 -8.62 -0.83 8.72
N ARG A 41 -7.54 -0.27 9.29
CA ARG A 41 -6.47 0.39 8.54
C ARG A 41 -5.11 0.07 9.15
N LYS A 42 -4.14 -0.22 8.30
CA LYS A 42 -2.74 -0.40 8.66
C LYS A 42 -1.86 0.49 7.80
N VAL A 43 -1.08 1.33 8.45
CA VAL A 43 -0.14 2.24 7.79
C VAL A 43 1.24 1.59 7.71
N VAL A 44 1.91 1.74 6.57
CA VAL A 44 3.30 1.31 6.38
C VAL A 44 4.11 2.51 5.92
N ARG A 45 5.21 2.79 6.64
CA ARG A 45 6.07 3.96 6.43
C ARG A 45 7.52 3.58 6.15
N ALA A 46 8.31 4.54 5.71
CA ALA A 46 9.75 4.46 5.61
C ALA A 46 10.37 3.90 6.91
N GLY A 47 11.39 3.04 6.78
CA GLY A 47 12.05 2.41 7.92
C GLY A 47 11.31 1.22 8.53
N SER A 48 10.13 0.88 8.02
CA SER A 48 9.47 -0.41 8.31
C SER A 48 9.68 -1.38 7.15
N ALA A 49 8.75 -1.43 6.21
CA ALA A 49 8.85 -2.24 4.99
C ALA A 49 9.12 -1.41 3.72
N LEU A 50 9.11 -0.07 3.82
CA LEU A 50 9.35 0.85 2.71
C LEU A 50 10.76 1.49 2.78
N PRO A 51 11.44 1.66 1.64
CA PRO A 51 12.65 2.49 1.55
C PRO A 51 12.41 3.99 1.80
N ASP A 52 11.22 4.50 1.48
CA ASP A 52 10.78 5.90 1.61
C ASP A 52 9.24 5.98 1.58
N ASP A 53 8.67 7.07 2.11
CA ASP A 53 7.24 7.36 2.11
C ASP A 53 6.73 7.88 0.76
N ALA A 54 7.60 8.32 -0.16
CA ALA A 54 7.19 8.80 -1.48
C ALA A 54 6.99 7.65 -2.48
N VAL A 55 5.88 6.91 -2.33
CA VAL A 55 5.52 5.76 -3.18
C VAL A 55 5.10 6.16 -4.59
N GLN A 56 5.88 5.79 -5.60
CA GLN A 56 5.70 6.15 -7.01
C GLN A 56 4.68 5.25 -7.72
N ARG A 57 4.75 3.93 -7.50
CA ARG A 57 3.87 2.97 -8.16
C ARG A 57 3.70 1.70 -7.33
N LEU A 58 2.52 1.11 -7.46
CA LEU A 58 2.16 -0.21 -6.98
C LEU A 58 1.97 -1.16 -8.17
N GLU A 59 2.41 -2.41 -8.02
CA GLU A 59 2.08 -3.49 -8.94
C GLU A 59 1.84 -4.77 -8.14
N LEU A 60 0.76 -5.48 -8.46
CA LEU A 60 0.39 -6.72 -7.78
C LEU A 60 0.68 -7.90 -8.70
N ASP A 61 1.69 -8.66 -8.32
CA ASP A 61 2.03 -9.91 -8.94
C ASP A 61 1.19 -11.05 -8.33
N THR A 62 0.21 -11.53 -9.10
CA THR A 62 -0.62 -12.68 -8.78
C THR A 62 -0.10 -14.00 -9.37
N MET A 63 1.03 -13.98 -10.08
CA MET A 63 1.65 -15.17 -10.66
C MET A 63 2.48 -15.94 -9.62
N VAL A 64 2.63 -15.40 -8.41
CA VAL A 64 3.31 -16.02 -7.27
C VAL A 64 2.35 -16.23 -6.10
N ASN A 65 2.60 -17.26 -5.29
CA ASN A 65 1.80 -17.59 -4.10
C ASN A 65 2.68 -17.59 -2.83
N PRO A 66 2.41 -16.75 -1.82
CA PRO A 66 1.37 -15.71 -1.80
C PRO A 66 1.62 -14.59 -2.83
N PRO A 67 0.54 -13.90 -3.29
CA PRO A 67 0.66 -12.73 -4.17
C PRO A 67 1.61 -11.69 -3.59
N THR A 68 2.28 -10.93 -4.45
CA THR A 68 3.31 -9.98 -4.02
C THR A 68 3.00 -8.60 -4.53
N LEU A 69 3.01 -7.62 -3.63
CA LEU A 69 2.90 -6.22 -3.98
C LEU A 69 4.31 -5.65 -4.17
N HIS A 70 4.66 -5.32 -5.41
CA HIS A 70 5.84 -4.54 -5.75
C HIS A 70 5.56 -3.05 -5.52
N VAL A 71 6.49 -2.38 -4.85
CA VAL A 71 6.36 -0.98 -4.46
C VAL A 71 7.63 -0.24 -4.87
N SER A 72 7.50 0.76 -5.73
CA SER A 72 8.58 1.69 -6.03
C SER A 72 8.41 3.00 -5.26
N THR A 73 9.52 3.57 -4.82
CA THR A 73 9.61 4.84 -4.07
C THR A 73 10.67 5.73 -4.72
N ASN A 74 10.91 6.95 -4.21
CA ASN A 74 12.01 7.76 -4.73
C ASN A 74 13.39 7.19 -4.42
N SER A 75 13.55 6.50 -3.29
CA SER A 75 14.85 6.02 -2.81
C SER A 75 15.14 4.55 -3.15
N GLY A 76 14.18 3.82 -3.72
CA GLY A 76 14.34 2.42 -4.06
C GLY A 76 13.02 1.68 -4.26
N ALA A 77 13.07 0.36 -4.27
CA ALA A 77 11.89 -0.50 -4.39
C ALA A 77 11.92 -1.63 -3.35
N THR A 78 10.74 -2.18 -3.06
CA THR A 78 10.55 -3.28 -2.11
C THR A 78 9.39 -4.17 -2.58
N SER A 79 9.30 -5.37 -2.01
CA SER A 79 8.26 -6.35 -2.29
C SER A 79 7.61 -6.79 -0.99
N ILE A 80 6.28 -6.74 -0.92
CA ILE A 80 5.50 -7.11 0.26
C ILE A 80 4.65 -8.34 -0.09
N ARG A 81 4.84 -9.45 0.64
CA ARG A 81 4.01 -10.65 0.50
C ARG A 81 2.62 -10.39 1.09
N ILE A 82 1.59 -10.68 0.31
CA ILE A 82 0.20 -10.49 0.70
C ILE A 82 -0.31 -11.77 1.33
N VAL A 83 -0.42 -11.74 2.66
CA VAL A 83 -1.02 -12.82 3.45
C VAL A 83 -2.41 -12.37 3.96
N PRO A 84 -3.40 -13.27 3.99
CA PRO A 84 -4.72 -12.99 4.56
C PRO A 84 -4.65 -12.41 5.97
#